data_AF-A0A3M1YS87-F1
#
_entry.id   AF-A0A3M1YS87-F1
#
_cell.length_a   1.000
_cell.length_b   1.000
_cell.length_c   1.000
_cell.angle_alpha   90.00
_cell.angle_beta   90.00
_cell.angle_gamma   90.00
#
_symmetry.space_group_name_H-M   'P 1'
#
loop_
_entity.id
_entity.type
_entity.pdbx_description
1 polymer ?
#
loop_
_entity_poly.entity_id
_entity_poly.type
_entity_poly.pdbx_seq_one_letter_code
_entity_poly.pdbx_strand_id
1 'polypeptide(L)' 'MFEHFNQTTNCPICNTNKDGKAVLIPIEGTEDDGIMEAMQVHLDCIDLFAFEDDEEIFLVQKVKRLQDAN' A
#
# COMPACT_ATOMS: atom_id res chain seq x y z
N MET A 1 11.02 4.48 2.85
CA MET A 1 9.99 5.19 3.64
C MET A 1 10.14 6.68 3.38
N PHE A 2 9.03 7.40 3.31
CA PHE A 2 8.96 8.85 3.14
C PHE A 2 8.36 9.47 4.40
N GLU A 3 8.88 10.62 4.83
CA GLU A 3 8.42 11.27 6.07
C GLU A 3 7.04 11.95 5.92
N HIS A 4 6.67 12.32 4.70
CA HIS A 4 5.41 13.00 4.39
C HIS A 4 4.63 12.26 3.30
N PHE A 5 3.30 12.35 3.39
CA PHE A 5 2.38 11.76 2.44
C PHE A 5 2.12 12.77 1.31
N ASN A 6 2.06 12.32 0.05
CA ASN A 6 1.74 13.20 -1.06
C ASN A 6 0.24 13.54 -1.02
N GLN A 7 -0.05 14.79 -0.65
CA GLN A 7 -1.42 15.26 -0.44
C GLN A 7 -2.24 15.42 -1.73
N THR A 8 -1.64 15.23 -2.92
CA THR A 8 -2.37 15.20 -4.20
C THR A 8 -3.06 13.85 -4.47
N THR A 9 -2.83 12.86 -3.61
CA THR A 9 -3.44 11.52 -3.72
C THR A 9 -4.13 11.14 -2.41
N ASN A 10 -4.98 10.13 -2.43
CA ASN A 10 -5.54 9.54 -1.22
C ASN A 10 -4.89 8.19 -0.96
N CYS A 11 -4.59 7.91 0.32
CA CYS A 11 -4.17 6.58 0.73
C CYS A 11 -5.29 5.56 0.42
N PRO A 12 -4.98 4.43 -0.25
CA PRO A 12 -5.99 3.47 -0.69
C PRO A 12 -6.68 2.71 0.46
N ILE A 13 -6.14 2.77 1.68
CA ILE A 13 -6.69 2.07 2.86
C ILE A 13 -7.69 2.96 3.61
N CYS A 14 -7.32 4.21 3.92
CA CYS A 14 -8.15 5.12 4.72
C CYS A 14 -8.92 6.14 3.87
N ASN A 15 -8.63 6.23 2.57
CA ASN A 15 -9.18 7.20 1.63
C ASN A 15 -9.02 8.67 2.08
N THR A 16 -7.91 8.99 2.73
CA THR A 16 -7.54 10.37 3.10
C THR A 16 -6.18 10.73 2.57
N ASN A 17 -5.91 12.02 2.45
CA ASN A 17 -4.61 12.60 2.09
C ASN A 17 -3.90 13.23 3.30
N LYS A 18 -4.22 12.77 4.52
CA LYS A 18 -3.63 13.27 5.77
C LYS A 18 -2.11 13.21 5.69
N ASP A 19 -1.41 14.23 6.18
CA ASP A 19 0.06 14.16 6.25
C ASP A 19 0.52 13.11 7.29
N GLY A 20 1.63 12.45 6.99
CA GLY A 20 2.23 11.41 7.81
C GLY A 20 3.21 10.55 7.02
N LYS A 21 3.87 9.63 7.72
CA LYS A 21 4.83 8.71 7.10
C LYS A 21 4.15 7.85 6.04
N ALA A 22 4.87 7.62 4.95
CA ALA A 22 4.36 6.91 3.80
C ALA A 22 5.37 5.89 3.26
N VAL A 23 4.86 4.87 2.61
CA VAL A 23 5.63 3.92 1.82
C VAL A 23 5.06 3.82 0.42
N LEU A 24 5.90 3.40 -0.52
CA LEU A 24 5.49 3.08 -1.88
C LEU A 24 5.36 1.56 -1.99
N ILE A 25 4.21 1.10 -2.43
CA ILE A 25 3.95 -0.31 -2.72
C ILE A 25 3.93 -0.46 -4.25
N PRO A 26 4.81 -1.29 -4.84
CA PRO A 26 4.85 -1.51 -6.27
C PRO A 26 3.52 -2.06 -6.79
N ILE A 27 3.15 -1.66 -8.02
CA ILE A 27 1.98 -2.18 -8.72
C ILE A 27 2.47 -3.26 -9.68
N GLU A 28 2.16 -4.52 -9.38
CA GLU A 28 2.53 -5.66 -10.21
C GLU A 28 2.04 -5.49 -11.66
N GLY A 29 2.89 -5.83 -12.62
CA GLY A 29 2.59 -5.73 -14.06
C GLY A 29 2.81 -4.35 -14.69
N THR A 30 3.25 -3.36 -13.91
CA THR A 30 3.61 -2.00 -14.41
C THR A 30 5.10 -1.82 -14.66
N GLU A 31 5.87 -2.91 -14.67
CA GLU A 31 7.31 -2.84 -14.91
C GLU A 31 7.62 -2.58 -16.38
N ASP A 32 8.41 -1.54 -16.64
CA ASP A 32 8.95 -1.18 -17.95
C ASP A 32 10.38 -0.66 -17.79
N ASP A 33 11.33 -1.27 -18.49
CA ASP A 33 12.77 -0.91 -18.45
C ASP A 33 13.36 -0.76 -17.03
N GLY A 34 12.96 -1.65 -16.11
CA GLY A 34 13.41 -1.64 -14.71
C GLY A 34 12.81 -0.52 -13.85
N ILE A 35 11.83 0.22 -14.37
CA ILE A 35 11.01 1.18 -13.65
C ILE A 35 9.64 0.55 -13.41
N MET A 36 9.08 0.74 -12.22
CA MET A 36 7.77 0.21 -11.86
C MET A 36 6.93 1.32 -11.23
N GLU A 37 5.64 1.35 -11.55
CA GLU A 37 4.70 2.24 -10.87
C GLU A 37 4.45 1.76 -9.44
N ALA A 38 4.13 2.70 -8.56
CA ALA A 38 3.85 2.39 -7.16
C ALA A 38 2.73 3.26 -6.62
N MET A 39 1.92 2.70 -5.71
CA MET A 39 0.94 3.44 -4.94
C MET A 39 1.53 3.90 -3.61
N GLN A 40 1.14 5.09 -3.17
CA GLN A 40 1.52 5.59 -1.85
C GLN A 40 0.51 5.17 -0.79
N VAL A 41 1.00 4.66 0.34
CA VAL A 41 0.17 4.23 1.48
C VAL A 41 0.72 4.84 2.76
N HIS A 42 -0.16 5.33 3.64
CA HIS A 42 0.26 5.71 5.00
C HIS A 42 0.84 4.50 5.72
N LEU A 43 2.01 4.67 6.33
CA LEU A 43 2.68 3.58 7.05
C LEU A 43 1.79 3.04 8.18
N ASP A 44 1.09 3.93 8.90
CA ASP A 44 0.20 3.55 10.01
C ASP A 44 -1.11 2.88 9.56
N CYS A 45 -1.45 2.93 8.26
CA CYS A 45 -2.61 2.23 7.72
C CYS A 45 -2.30 0.77 7.36
N ILE A 46 -1.03 0.40 7.34
CA ILE A 46 -0.57 -0.94 6.98
C ILE A 46 -0.67 -1.84 8.23
N ASP A 47 -1.51 -2.87 8.12
CA ASP A 47 -1.74 -3.95 9.08
C ASP A 47 -1.30 -5.27 8.42
N LEU A 48 0.00 -5.57 8.56
CA LEU A 48 0.65 -6.71 7.93
C LEU A 48 0.53 -7.97 8.78
N PHE A 49 0.23 -9.06 8.10
CA PHE A 49 0.26 -10.41 8.64
C PHE A 49 1.28 -11.21 7.85
N ALA A 50 2.06 -12.03 8.53
CA ALA A 50 2.94 -13.01 7.89
C ALA A 50 2.22 -14.36 7.86
N PHE A 51 2.22 -14.99 6.70
CA PHE A 51 1.84 -16.38 6.53
C PHE A 51 3.03 -17.13 5.95
N GLU A 52 3.36 -18.27 6.56
CA GLU A 52 4.43 -19.15 6.09
C GLU A 52 3.76 -20.35 5.39
N ASP A 53 4.18 -20.58 4.15
CA ASP A 53 3.97 -21.85 3.43
C ASP A 53 5.33 -22.55 3.30
N ASP A 54 5.34 -23.82 2.92
CA ASP A 54 6.53 -24.70 2.99
C ASP A 54 7.80 -24.13 2.28
N GLU A 55 7.66 -23.15 1.37
CA GLU A 55 8.76 -22.54 0.61
C GLU A 55 8.81 -20.99 0.68
N GLU A 56 7.79 -20.30 1.19
CA GLU A 56 7.66 -18.84 1.08
C GLU A 56 7.03 -18.17 2.32
N ILE A 57 7.45 -16.93 2.59
CA ILE A 57 6.81 -16.04 3.57
C ILE A 57 6.01 -14.98 2.82
N PHE A 58 4.70 -15.00 3.00
CA PHE A 58 3.79 -14.00 2.45
C PHE A 58 3.54 -12.91 3.49
N LEU A 59 3.89 -11.67 3.17
CA LEU A 59 3.42 -10.49 3.90
C LEU A 59 2.13 -10.01 3.27
N VAL A 60 1.01 -10.21 3.95
CA VAL A 60 -0.31 -9.83 3.43
C VAL A 60 -0.89 -8.68 4.25
N GLN A 61 -1.46 -7.71 3.54
CA GLN A 61 -2.28 -6.67 4.13
C GLN A 61 -3.73 -7.17 4.20
N LYS A 62 -4.34 -7.18 5.40
CA LYS A 62 -5.79 -7.39 5.47
C LYS A 62 -6.51 -6.14 4.99
N VAL A 63 -6.92 -6.13 3.73
CA VAL A 63 -7.78 -5.09 3.18
C VAL A 63 -9.23 -5.46 3.48
N LYS A 64 -9.95 -4.58 4.19
CA LYS A 64 -11.42 -4.68 4.23
C LYS A 64 -11.91 -4.39 2.81
N ARG A 65 -12.67 -5.30 2.19
CA ARG A 65 -13.46 -4.97 1.01
C ARG A 65 -14.21 -3.67 1.32
N LEU A 66 -13.92 -2.61 0.57
CA LEU A 66 -14.80 -1.45 0.50
C LEU A 66 -16.12 -2.00 -0.02
N GLN A 67 -17.10 -2.18 0.87
CA GLN A 67 -18.48 -2.35 0.43
C GLN A 67 -18.83 -1.05 -0.29
N ASP A 68 -19.34 -1.21 -1.50
CA ASP A 68 -19.59 -0.15 -2.46
C ASP A 68 -20.21 1.08 -1.78
N ALA A 69 -19.56 2.23 -1.95
CA ALA A 69 -20.12 3.50 -1.55
C ALA A 69 -21.41 3.72 -2.36
N ASN A 70 -22.55 3.68 -1.66
CA ASN A 70 -23.87 4.05 -2.19
C ASN A 70 -23.89 5.49 -2.73
#